data_AF-A0A3N5ZEA6-F1
#
_entry.id   AF-A0A3N5ZEA6-F1
#
_cell.length_a   1.000
_cell.length_b   1.000
_cell.length_c   1.000
_cell.angle_alpha   90.00
_cell.angle_beta   90.00
_cell.angle_gamma   90.00
#
_symmetry.space_group_name_H-M   'P 1'
#
loop_
_entity.id
_entity.type
_entity.pdbx_description
1 polymer ?
#
loop_
_entity_poly.entity_id
_entity_poly.type
_entity_poly.pdbx_seq_one_letter_code
_entity_poly.pdbx_strand_id
1 'polypeptide(L)'
;MLGTDGGIFAFGDCPFYGSLPALGIQTRVLDMEITPTGQGYWILGEDGGIFSFGDAQFQGSLPALGIVPWKPLKKIKSTATGRGYYLIGEDGGIYAFGDAVYQGSLPAISVWKTAVDMEITPSGNGYYILTSDGAIYPFGYAPDRGDILDYNIVTTLLDMDVNVK
;
A
#
# COMPACT_ATOMS: atom_id res chain seq x y z
N MET A 1 6.76 14.82 -4.33
CA MET A 1 5.87 14.85 -3.15
C MET A 1 4.43 14.97 -3.63
N LEU A 2 3.52 14.23 -3.00
CA LEU A 2 2.06 14.28 -3.26
C LEU A 2 1.38 15.14 -2.19
N GLY A 3 0.59 16.12 -2.61
CA GLY A 3 -0.34 16.86 -1.74
C GLY A 3 -1.66 16.11 -1.61
N THR A 4 -2.38 16.30 -0.49
CA THR A 4 -3.68 15.64 -0.25
C THR A 4 -4.77 16.03 -1.24
N ASP A 5 -4.58 17.11 -2.00
CA ASP A 5 -5.42 17.58 -3.09
C ASP A 5 -5.05 16.96 -4.46
N GLY A 6 -4.06 16.06 -4.49
CA GLY A 6 -3.52 15.48 -5.72
C GLY A 6 -2.51 16.37 -6.45
N GLY A 7 -2.06 17.46 -5.83
CA GLY A 7 -0.95 18.26 -6.32
C GLY A 7 0.36 17.47 -6.29
N ILE A 8 1.18 17.61 -7.33
CA ILE A 8 2.49 16.95 -7.42
C ILE A 8 3.59 18.02 -7.44
N PHE A 9 4.52 17.90 -6.50
CA PHE A 9 5.70 18.75 -6.39
C PHE A 9 6.95 17.92 -6.69
N ALA A 10 7.57 18.19 -7.84
CA ALA A 10 8.82 17.57 -8.26
C ALA A 10 10.02 18.45 -7.84
N PHE A 11 11.10 17.82 -7.38
CA PHE A 11 12.32 18.50 -6.92
C PHE A 11 13.55 17.86 -7.56
N GLY A 12 14.60 18.65 -7.79
CA GLY A 12 15.81 18.19 -8.47
C GLY A 12 15.51 17.71 -9.89
N ASP A 13 16.08 16.57 -10.26
CA ASP A 13 15.93 15.96 -11.59
C ASP A 13 14.71 15.03 -11.70
N CYS A 14 13.81 15.05 -10.72
CA CYS A 14 12.59 14.24 -10.75
C CYS A 14 11.62 14.75 -11.84
N PRO A 15 11.23 13.92 -12.82
CA PRO A 15 10.28 14.35 -13.83
C PRO A 15 8.87 14.59 -13.27
N PHE A 16 8.17 15.59 -13.82
CA PHE A 16 6.75 15.85 -13.54
C PHE A 16 5.90 15.38 -14.72
N TYR A 17 4.93 14.50 -14.45
CA TYR A 17 4.06 13.92 -15.48
C TYR A 17 2.62 14.45 -15.45
N GLY A 18 2.25 15.21 -14.42
CA GLY A 18 0.92 15.81 -14.27
C GLY A 18 0.42 15.85 -12.82
N SER A 19 -0.75 16.42 -12.59
CA SER A 19 -1.39 16.44 -11.26
C SER A 19 -2.90 16.51 -11.41
N LEU A 20 -3.65 16.10 -10.37
CA LEU A 20 -5.11 16.15 -10.41
C LEU A 20 -5.65 17.58 -10.54
N PRO A 21 -5.13 18.59 -9.81
CA PRO A 21 -5.62 19.96 -9.93
C PRO A 21 -5.47 20.55 -11.33
N ALA A 22 -4.41 20.16 -12.06
CA ALA A 22 -4.21 20.60 -13.45
C ALA A 22 -5.28 20.07 -14.42
N LEU A 23 -5.96 18.99 -14.06
CA LEU A 23 -7.09 18.42 -14.80
C LEU A 23 -8.45 18.94 -14.29
N GLY A 24 -8.47 19.87 -13.34
CA GLY A 24 -9.70 20.35 -12.69
C GLY A 24 -10.35 19.32 -11.78
N ILE A 25 -9.64 18.25 -11.42
CA ILE A 25 -10.14 17.18 -10.55
C ILE A 25 -9.90 17.60 -9.11
N GLN A 26 -10.97 17.63 -8.31
CA GLN A 26 -10.93 17.94 -6.89
C GLN A 26 -11.34 16.69 -6.09
N THR A 27 -10.34 15.98 -5.59
CA THR A 27 -10.55 14.82 -4.71
C THR A 27 -9.42 14.75 -3.70
N ARG A 28 -9.70 14.10 -2.55
CA ARG A 28 -8.66 13.76 -1.60
C ARG A 28 -7.92 12.53 -2.12
N VAL A 29 -6.60 12.59 -2.10
CA VAL A 29 -5.74 11.47 -2.48
C VAL A 29 -5.14 10.82 -1.24
N LEU A 30 -4.93 9.51 -1.34
CA LEU A 30 -4.42 8.69 -0.25
C LEU A 30 -2.93 8.37 -0.44
N ASP A 31 -2.54 8.05 -1.67
CA ASP A 31 -1.21 7.55 -1.97
C ASP A 31 -0.85 7.75 -3.45
N MET A 32 0.44 7.65 -3.74
CA MET A 32 0.99 7.66 -5.10
C MET A 32 2.07 6.60 -5.21
N GLU A 33 2.03 5.85 -6.31
CA GLU A 33 3.00 4.81 -6.60
C GLU A 33 3.64 5.07 -7.97
N ILE A 34 4.97 5.02 -8.01
CA ILE A 34 5.78 5.28 -9.21
C ILE A 34 5.83 3.99 -10.05
N THR A 35 5.83 4.12 -11.37
CA THR A 35 6.04 2.97 -12.27
C THR A 35 7.44 2.39 -12.09
N PRO A 36 7.67 1.08 -12.34
CA PRO A 36 9.01 0.50 -12.24
C PRO A 36 10.05 1.15 -13.17
N THR A 37 9.61 1.78 -14.26
CA THR A 37 10.47 2.54 -15.17
C THR A 37 10.88 3.90 -14.60
N GLY A 38 10.21 4.38 -13.55
CA GLY A 38 10.34 5.73 -13.03
C GLY A 38 9.71 6.82 -13.92
N GLN A 39 9.04 6.43 -15.01
CA GLN A 39 8.57 7.35 -16.05
C GLN A 39 7.08 7.71 -15.96
N GLY A 40 6.47 7.42 -14.82
CA GLY A 40 5.06 7.65 -14.57
C GLY A 40 4.68 7.33 -13.14
N TYR A 41 3.43 7.61 -12.81
CA TYR A 41 2.86 7.25 -11.51
C TYR A 41 1.36 7.09 -11.57
N TRP A 42 0.85 6.28 -10.65
CA TRP A 42 -0.56 6.22 -10.30
C TRP A 42 -0.83 7.04 -9.05
N ILE A 43 -1.97 7.72 -9.00
CA ILE A 43 -2.50 8.39 -7.81
C ILE A 43 -3.79 7.68 -7.41
N LEU A 44 -3.88 7.30 -6.14
CA LEU A 44 -5.07 6.69 -5.53
C LEU A 44 -5.92 7.76 -4.84
N GLY A 45 -7.17 7.92 -5.29
CA GLY A 45 -8.19 8.73 -4.63
C GLY A 45 -8.83 8.03 -3.43
N GLU A 46 -9.38 8.81 -2.50
CA GLU A 46 -10.10 8.32 -1.31
C GLU A 46 -11.33 7.46 -1.66
N ASP A 47 -11.93 7.70 -2.83
CA ASP A 47 -13.04 6.93 -3.39
C ASP A 47 -12.61 5.62 -4.08
N GLY A 48 -11.30 5.32 -4.13
CA GLY A 48 -10.75 4.19 -4.87
C GLY A 48 -10.58 4.44 -6.37
N GLY A 49 -10.75 5.68 -6.83
CA GLY A 49 -10.37 6.11 -8.17
C GLY A 49 -8.85 6.04 -8.37
N ILE A 50 -8.42 5.65 -9.58
CA ILE A 50 -7.00 5.59 -9.96
C ILE A 50 -6.77 6.55 -11.12
N PHE A 51 -5.79 7.43 -10.97
CA PHE A 51 -5.38 8.38 -11.99
C PHE A 51 -3.96 8.07 -12.42
N SER A 52 -3.71 8.02 -13.72
CA SER A 52 -2.43 7.59 -14.29
C SER A 52 -1.75 8.74 -15.03
N PHE A 53 -0.45 8.90 -14.82
CA PHE A 53 0.37 9.93 -15.45
C PHE A 53 1.67 9.34 -16.01
N GLY A 54 2.20 9.95 -17.07
CA GLY A 54 3.41 9.48 -17.72
C GLY A 54 3.18 8.15 -18.42
N ASP A 55 4.05 7.17 -18.18
CA ASP A 55 3.93 5.81 -18.73
C ASP A 55 3.07 4.86 -17.90
N ALA A 56 2.48 5.33 -16.80
CA ALA A 56 1.57 4.55 -15.97
C ALA A 56 0.31 4.17 -16.75
N GLN A 57 0.05 2.87 -16.88
CA GLN A 57 -1.14 2.37 -17.56
C GLN A 57 -2.29 2.17 -16.57
N PHE A 58 -3.47 2.71 -16.87
CA PHE A 58 -4.66 2.47 -16.08
C PHE A 58 -5.15 1.02 -16.25
N GLN A 59 -5.24 0.27 -15.14
CA GLN A 59 -5.64 -1.14 -15.14
C GLN A 59 -7.03 -1.39 -14.51
N GLY A 60 -7.71 -0.33 -14.06
CA GLY A 60 -9.01 -0.39 -13.40
C GLY A 60 -9.07 0.40 -12.10
N SER A 61 -10.27 0.52 -11.54
CA SER A 61 -10.51 1.19 -10.26
C SER A 61 -11.73 0.59 -9.56
N LEU A 62 -11.87 0.80 -8.24
CA LEU A 62 -13.04 0.28 -7.52
C LEU A 62 -14.36 0.89 -8.02
N PRO A 63 -14.45 2.22 -8.26
CA PRO A 63 -15.68 2.82 -8.78
C PRO A 63 -16.09 2.27 -10.15
N ALA A 64 -15.14 1.95 -11.03
CA ALA A 64 -15.43 1.36 -12.34
C ALA A 64 -16.07 -0.03 -12.25
N LEU A 65 -15.87 -0.73 -11.13
CA LEU A 65 -16.47 -2.03 -10.84
C LEU A 65 -17.72 -1.92 -9.95
N GLY A 66 -18.11 -0.71 -9.53
CA GLY A 66 -19.20 -0.50 -8.57
C GLY A 66 -18.89 -1.06 -7.17
N ILE A 67 -17.61 -1.22 -6.84
CA ILE A 67 -17.16 -1.76 -5.55
C ILE A 67 -16.95 -0.62 -4.56
N VAL A 68 -17.51 -0.76 -3.37
CA VAL A 68 -17.22 0.09 -2.21
C VAL A 68 -16.41 -0.74 -1.22
N PRO A 69 -15.21 -0.29 -0.81
CA PRO A 69 -14.40 -1.05 0.13
C PRO A 69 -15.03 -1.03 1.53
N TRP A 70 -14.85 -2.10 2.30
CA TRP A 70 -15.44 -2.23 3.65
C TRP A 70 -14.83 -1.23 4.65
N LYS A 71 -13.54 -0.98 4.53
CA LYS A 71 -12.81 0.08 5.22
C LYS A 71 -12.14 1.02 4.21
N PRO A 72 -11.78 2.26 4.62
CA PRO A 72 -11.04 3.16 3.77
C PRO A 72 -9.79 2.50 3.18
N LEU A 73 -9.49 2.80 1.92
CA LEU A 73 -8.21 2.44 1.33
C LEU A 73 -7.07 3.21 1.99
N LYS A 74 -5.85 2.71 1.85
CA LYS A 74 -4.64 3.37 2.37
C LYS A 74 -3.55 3.53 1.34
N LYS A 75 -3.27 2.50 0.56
CA LYS A 75 -2.10 2.49 -0.34
C LYS A 75 -2.39 1.83 -1.68
N ILE A 76 -1.58 2.21 -2.66
CA ILE A 76 -1.44 1.53 -3.95
C ILE A 76 -0.01 0.98 -4.06
N LYS A 77 0.16 -0.23 -4.60
CA LYS A 77 1.47 -0.84 -4.85
C LYS A 77 1.57 -1.49 -6.21
N SER A 78 2.61 -1.15 -6.95
CA SER A 78 2.80 -1.58 -8.33
C SER A 78 3.38 -2.99 -8.41
N THR A 79 2.94 -3.79 -9.38
CA THR A 79 3.65 -5.05 -9.67
C THR A 79 5.03 -4.75 -10.24
N ALA A 80 5.98 -5.68 -10.07
CA ALA A 80 7.33 -5.52 -10.60
C ALA A 80 7.38 -5.31 -12.12
N THR A 81 6.36 -5.76 -12.84
CA THR A 81 6.22 -5.57 -14.30
C THR A 81 5.68 -4.17 -14.65
N GLY A 82 5.06 -3.47 -13.71
CA GLY A 82 4.39 -2.18 -13.93
C GLY A 82 3.07 -2.30 -14.69
N ARG A 83 2.55 -3.52 -14.93
CA ARG A 83 1.31 -3.75 -15.68
C ARG A 83 0.12 -4.07 -14.77
N GLY A 84 0.28 -3.85 -13.47
CA GLY A 84 -0.72 -4.13 -12.47
C GLY A 84 -0.41 -3.42 -11.16
N TYR A 85 -1.40 -3.40 -10.29
CA TYR A 85 -1.24 -2.87 -8.94
C TYR A 85 -2.22 -3.49 -7.96
N TYR A 86 -1.85 -3.44 -6.69
CA TYR A 86 -2.69 -3.77 -5.55
C TYR A 86 -3.16 -2.49 -4.88
N LEU A 87 -4.41 -2.48 -4.41
CA LEU A 87 -4.90 -1.51 -3.43
C LEU A 87 -5.11 -2.25 -2.11
N ILE A 88 -4.72 -1.61 -1.00
CA ILE A 88 -4.92 -2.16 0.34
C ILE A 88 -5.81 -1.25 1.18
N GLY A 89 -6.81 -1.86 1.84
CA GLY A 89 -7.69 -1.26 2.84
C GLY A 89 -7.07 -1.17 4.22
N GLU A 90 -7.62 -0.32 5.09
CA GLU A 90 -7.23 -0.23 6.50
C GLU A 90 -7.44 -1.56 7.25
N ASP A 91 -8.42 -2.37 6.84
CA ASP A 91 -8.64 -3.73 7.33
C ASP A 91 -7.69 -4.78 6.73
N GLY A 92 -6.76 -4.37 5.85
CA GLY A 92 -5.90 -5.28 5.10
C GLY A 92 -6.61 -6.03 3.98
N GLY A 93 -7.82 -5.61 3.57
CA GLY A 93 -8.45 -6.07 2.34
C GLY A 93 -7.60 -5.71 1.12
N ILE A 94 -7.43 -6.64 0.18
CA ILE A 94 -6.60 -6.48 -1.02
C ILE A 94 -7.46 -6.49 -2.27
N TYR A 95 -7.25 -5.52 -3.16
CA TYR A 95 -7.85 -5.46 -4.49
C TYR A 95 -6.73 -5.47 -5.53
N ALA A 96 -6.80 -6.37 -6.50
CA ALA A 96 -5.75 -6.55 -7.51
C ALA A 96 -6.27 -6.17 -8.91
N PHE A 97 -5.46 -5.41 -9.66
CA PHE A 97 -5.76 -4.95 -11.00
C PHE A 97 -4.62 -5.25 -11.98
N GLY A 98 -4.95 -5.42 -13.26
CA GLY A 98 -3.96 -5.73 -14.30
C GLY A 98 -3.34 -7.11 -14.10
N ASP A 99 -2.01 -7.19 -14.08
CA ASP A 99 -1.28 -8.45 -13.82
C ASP A 99 -0.99 -8.73 -12.34
N ALA A 100 -1.56 -7.94 -11.41
CA ALA A 100 -1.53 -8.24 -9.99
C ALA A 100 -2.36 -9.49 -9.68
N VAL A 101 -1.82 -10.38 -8.84
CA VAL A 101 -2.46 -11.65 -8.48
C VAL A 101 -2.86 -11.61 -7.01
N TYR A 102 -4.16 -11.65 -6.73
CA TYR A 102 -4.66 -11.77 -5.36
C TYR A 102 -4.22 -13.10 -4.74
N GLN A 103 -3.53 -13.04 -3.59
CA GLN A 103 -2.98 -14.22 -2.90
C GLN A 103 -3.46 -14.33 -1.45
N GLY A 104 -4.43 -13.50 -1.05
CA GLY A 104 -5.01 -13.46 0.29
C GLY A 104 -5.12 -12.05 0.86
N SER A 105 -5.69 -11.94 2.05
CA SER A 105 -5.87 -10.67 2.77
C SER A 105 -6.04 -10.95 4.26
N LEU A 106 -5.85 -9.94 5.11
CA LEU A 106 -6.05 -10.11 6.56
C LEU A 106 -7.47 -10.59 6.91
N PRO A 107 -8.56 -10.05 6.31
CA PRO A 107 -9.91 -10.52 6.61
C PRO A 107 -10.13 -11.99 6.21
N ALA A 108 -9.47 -12.47 5.15
CA ALA A 108 -9.59 -13.86 4.69
C ALA A 108 -9.01 -14.88 5.69
N ILE A 109 -8.10 -14.44 6.58
CA ILE A 109 -7.54 -15.26 7.67
C ILE A 109 -8.07 -14.84 9.05
N SER A 110 -9.19 -14.10 9.10
CA SER A 110 -9.82 -13.60 10.33
C SER A 110 -8.94 -12.69 11.18
N VAL A 111 -7.99 -11.97 10.57
CA VAL A 111 -7.20 -10.93 11.22
C VAL A 111 -7.87 -9.58 10.99
N TRP A 112 -8.23 -8.91 12.08
CA TRP A 112 -8.97 -7.63 12.08
C TRP A 112 -8.12 -6.48 12.63
N LYS A 113 -6.84 -6.47 12.29
CA LYS A 113 -5.88 -5.44 12.71
C LYS A 113 -5.74 -4.38 11.62
N THR A 114 -5.38 -3.16 12.03
CA THR A 114 -5.15 -2.07 11.07
C THR A 114 -3.91 -2.38 10.24
N ALA A 115 -4.07 -2.48 8.93
CA ALA A 115 -2.95 -2.54 8.00
C ALA A 115 -2.25 -1.17 7.94
N VAL A 116 -0.93 -1.22 8.01
CA VAL A 116 -0.05 -0.05 7.94
C VAL A 116 0.65 0.01 6.58
N ASP A 117 1.10 -1.14 6.08
CA ASP A 117 1.79 -1.23 4.80
C ASP A 117 1.59 -2.58 4.12
N MET A 118 1.86 -2.62 2.81
CA MET A 118 2.09 -3.86 2.07
C MET A 118 3.36 -3.76 1.24
N GLU A 119 4.09 -4.86 1.14
CA GLU A 119 5.29 -4.92 0.29
C GLU A 119 5.29 -6.20 -0.53
N ILE A 120 5.58 -6.07 -1.82
CA ILE A 120 5.60 -7.19 -2.76
C ILE A 120 6.97 -7.85 -2.68
N THR A 121 6.98 -9.18 -2.66
CA THR A 121 8.23 -9.95 -2.65
C THR A 121 9.05 -9.67 -3.90
N PRO A 122 10.40 -9.73 -3.85
CA PRO A 122 11.24 -9.54 -5.04
C PRO A 122 10.93 -10.52 -6.19
N SER A 123 10.38 -11.69 -5.88
CA SER A 123 9.94 -12.66 -6.89
C SER A 123 8.60 -12.30 -7.54
N GLY A 124 7.82 -11.39 -6.95
CA GLY A 124 6.45 -11.08 -7.35
C GLY A 124 5.41 -12.14 -6.98
N ASN A 125 5.84 -13.28 -6.40
CA ASN A 125 5.00 -14.44 -6.13
C ASN A 125 4.33 -14.40 -4.74
N GLY A 126 4.37 -13.26 -4.08
CA GLY A 126 4.00 -13.09 -2.67
C GLY A 126 4.00 -11.63 -2.26
N TYR A 127 3.33 -11.31 -1.16
CA TYR A 127 3.45 -10.02 -0.48
C TYR A 127 3.32 -10.18 1.03
N TYR A 128 3.80 -9.19 1.76
CA TYR A 128 3.63 -9.05 3.19
C TYR A 128 2.62 -7.95 3.48
N ILE A 129 1.83 -8.12 4.54
CA ILE A 129 1.03 -7.04 5.14
C ILE A 129 1.56 -6.76 6.55
N LEU A 130 2.00 -5.54 6.79
CA LEU A 130 2.38 -5.04 8.12
C LEU A 130 1.16 -4.45 8.82
N THR A 131 0.96 -4.82 10.07
CA THR A 131 -0.15 -4.35 10.90
C THR A 131 0.31 -3.42 12.02
N SER A 132 -0.64 -2.70 12.61
CA SER A 132 -0.38 -1.63 13.60
C SER A 132 0.23 -2.10 14.92
N ASP A 133 0.07 -3.38 15.27
CA ASP A 133 0.73 -4.02 16.41
C ASP A 133 2.12 -4.59 16.05
N GLY A 134 2.60 -4.31 14.84
CA GLY A 134 3.92 -4.70 14.36
C GLY A 134 3.96 -6.08 13.70
N ALA A 135 2.83 -6.79 13.65
CA ALA A 135 2.76 -8.11 13.05
C ALA A 135 2.89 -8.09 11.53
N ILE A 136 3.60 -9.08 10.98
CA ILE A 136 3.87 -9.23 9.54
C ILE A 136 3.22 -10.51 9.06
N TYR A 137 2.26 -10.38 8.15
CA TYR A 137 1.54 -11.52 7.58
C TYR A 137 2.00 -11.78 6.14
N PRO A 138 2.64 -12.93 5.87
CA PRO A 138 2.98 -13.34 4.50
C PRO A 138 1.77 -13.93 3.78
N PHE A 139 1.62 -13.59 2.50
CA PHE A 139 0.63 -14.16 1.60
C PHE A 139 1.28 -14.73 0.33
N GLY A 140 0.66 -15.77 -0.23
CA GLY A 140 1.21 -16.52 -1.36
C GLY A 140 2.54 -17.21 -1.03
N TYR A 141 3.54 -17.03 -1.88
CA TYR A 141 4.88 -17.59 -1.70
C TYR A 141 5.84 -16.61 -1.00
N ALA A 142 5.32 -15.62 -0.27
CA ALA A 142 6.15 -14.77 0.58
C ALA A 142 6.84 -15.62 1.66
N PRO A 143 8.19 -15.64 1.72
CA PRO A 143 8.89 -16.37 2.77
C PRO A 143 8.50 -15.84 4.14
N ASP A 144 8.15 -16.71 5.08
CA ASP A 144 8.05 -16.27 6.47
C ASP A 144 9.44 -15.85 6.96
N ARG A 145 9.57 -14.59 7.40
CA ARG A 145 10.82 -14.01 7.91
C ARG A 145 10.75 -13.74 9.43
N GLY A 146 9.71 -14.23 10.08
CA GLY A 146 9.43 -14.01 11.49
C GLY A 146 8.65 -12.72 11.72
N ASP A 147 7.83 -12.74 12.78
CA ASP A 147 7.02 -11.64 13.26
C ASP A 147 7.67 -11.02 14.53
N ILE A 148 7.55 -9.71 14.75
CA ILE A 148 7.96 -9.08 16.02
C ILE A 148 7.27 -9.70 17.24
N LEU A 149 6.06 -10.25 17.06
CA LEU A 149 5.32 -10.99 18.06
C LEU A 149 5.99 -12.32 18.43
N ASP A 150 6.71 -12.96 17.50
CA ASP A 150 7.44 -14.20 17.77
C ASP A 150 8.61 -13.98 18.74
N TYR A 151 9.10 -12.74 18.84
CA TYR A 151 10.27 -12.39 19.64
C TYR A 151 9.92 -11.91 21.06
N ASN A 152 8.64 -11.87 21.48
CA ASN A 152 8.21 -11.43 22.82
C ASN A 152 8.90 -10.13 23.31
N ILE A 153 9.18 -9.18 22.40
CA ILE A 153 9.97 -7.97 22.72
C ILE A 153 9.17 -7.01 23.62
N VAL A 154 7.89 -7.27 23.85
CA VAL A 154 7.02 -6.45 24.69
C VAL A 154 6.49 -7.25 25.89
N THR A 155 7.35 -7.81 26.76
CA THR A 155 7.00 -8.13 28.17
C THR A 155 8.21 -8.51 29.04
N THR A 156 9.22 -7.65 29.13
CA THR A 156 10.16 -7.73 30.27
C THR A 156 10.61 -6.35 30.72
N LEU A 157 9.68 -5.56 31.29
CA LEU A 157 10.04 -4.62 32.35
C LEU A 157 10.27 -5.46 33.63
N LEU A 158 11.34 -6.27 33.67
CA LEU A 158 11.85 -6.75 34.97
C LEU A 158 12.75 -5.65 35.52
N ASP A 159 12.30 -5.02 36.60
CA ASP A 159 13.09 -4.40 37.66
C ASP A 159 14.50 -3.95 37.27
N MET A 160 14.60 -2.72 36.75
CA MET A 160 15.76 -1.89 37.08
C MET A 160 15.54 -1.25 38.45
N ASP A 161 15.46 -2.09 39.49
CA ASP A 161 15.62 -1.64 40.86
C ASP A 161 17.08 -1.22 41.03
N VAL A 162 17.34 0.08 40.88
CA VAL A 162 18.63 0.69 41.16
C VAL A 162 18.81 0.68 42.68
N ASN A 163 19.37 -0.42 43.21
CA ASN A 163 19.88 -0.48 44.57
C ASN A 163 21.11 0.44 44.68
N VAL A 164 20.87 1.72 44.97
CA VAL A 164 21.91 2.62 45.48
C VAL A 164 22.08 2.31 46.96
N LYS A 165 23.22 1.73 47.34
CA LYS A 165 23.74 1.76 48.72
C LYS A 165 24.57 3.02 48.91
#